data_AF-A0A016TFX4-F1
#
_entry.id   AF-A0A016TFX4-F1
#
_cell.length_a   1.000
_cell.length_b   1.000
_cell.length_c   1.000
_cell.angle_alpha   90.00
_cell.angle_beta   90.00
_cell.angle_gamma   90.00
#
_symmetry.space_group_name_H-M   'P 1'
#
loop_
_entity.id
_entity.type
_entity.pdbx_description
1 polymer ?
#
loop_
_entity_poly.entity_id
_entity_poly.type
_entity_poly.pdbx_seq_one_letter_code
_entity_poly.pdbx_strand_id
1 'polypeptide(L)'
;MFTSGLLLLIFNIFEVVSASGRSCDPSSGTYPNPGRVLDPLVEKILLNVKGNPEYDCEYEKAIDLKLTLDDDGEMMREDYPHVTGKELDFKVTKNGDTEKTLPETLVDEVLQNWSGQLPNVANKFGCNIDRDEDPKTTTFKISCIFS
;
A
#
# COMPACT_ATOMS: atom_id res chain seq x y z
N MET A 1 -57.08 -2.96 19.58
CA MET A 1 -56.84 -3.17 18.14
C MET A 1 -55.53 -2.50 17.80
N PHE A 2 -54.56 -3.29 17.35
CA PHE A 2 -53.22 -2.87 16.97
C PHE A 2 -53.24 -2.29 15.56
N THR A 3 -52.59 -1.15 15.33
CA THR A 3 -52.04 -0.81 14.02
C THR A 3 -50.77 0.00 14.22
N SER A 4 -49.66 -0.74 14.18
CA SER A 4 -48.29 -0.27 14.16
C SER A 4 -48.00 0.49 12.86
N GLY A 5 -47.64 1.78 12.97
CA GLY A 5 -47.02 2.53 11.90
C GLY A 5 -45.54 2.21 11.84
N LEU A 6 -45.17 1.23 11.03
CA LEU A 6 -43.79 0.81 10.78
C LEU A 6 -43.08 1.89 9.93
N LEU A 7 -42.32 2.77 10.60
CA LEU A 7 -41.36 3.65 9.94
C LEU A 7 -40.18 2.80 9.45
N LEU A 8 -40.14 2.57 8.14
CA LEU A 8 -38.99 2.02 7.41
C LEU A 8 -37.82 3.01 7.52
N LEU A 9 -36.97 2.79 8.52
CA LEU A 9 -35.60 3.29 8.52
C LEU A 9 -34.84 2.52 7.44
N ILE A 10 -34.75 3.14 6.26
CA ILE A 10 -33.82 2.72 5.21
C ILE A 10 -32.43 3.06 5.75
N PHE A 11 -31.86 2.16 6.54
CA PHE A 11 -30.43 2.15 6.77
C PHE A 11 -29.80 1.88 5.41
N ASN A 12 -29.16 2.90 4.84
CA ASN A 12 -28.12 2.68 3.85
C ASN A 12 -27.10 1.77 4.52
N ILE A 13 -27.22 0.47 4.25
CA ILE A 13 -26.20 -0.51 4.54
C ILE A 13 -25.02 -0.05 3.69
N PHE A 14 -24.15 0.76 4.28
CA PHE A 14 -22.75 0.73 3.90
C PHE A 14 -22.38 -0.73 4.09
N GLU A 15 -22.31 -1.48 3.00
CA GLU A 15 -21.55 -2.71 2.96
C GLU A 15 -20.19 -2.31 3.48
N VAL A 16 -19.94 -2.64 4.74
CA VAL A 16 -18.59 -2.70 5.29
C VAL A 16 -17.99 -3.87 4.54
N VAL A 17 -17.56 -3.61 3.30
CA VAL A 17 -16.60 -4.44 2.60
C VAL A 17 -15.48 -4.51 3.60
N SER A 18 -15.31 -5.66 4.25
CA SER A 18 -14.10 -5.94 5.00
C SER A 18 -13.00 -5.72 3.99
N ALA A 19 -12.37 -4.55 4.06
CA ALA A 19 -11.11 -4.29 3.39
C ALA A 19 -10.19 -5.33 4.02
N SER A 20 -10.08 -6.48 3.37
CA SER A 20 -9.13 -7.51 3.76
C SER A 20 -7.79 -6.82 3.66
N GLY A 21 -7.25 -6.47 4.82
CA GLY A 21 -5.93 -5.87 4.93
C GLY A 21 -4.88 -6.80 4.31
N ARG A 22 -3.63 -6.37 4.38
CA ARG A 22 -2.49 -7.14 3.89
C ARG A 22 -2.58 -8.60 4.36
N SER A 23 -2.67 -9.53 3.40
CA SER A 23 -2.97 -10.95 3.66
C SER A 23 -1.72 -11.83 3.73
N CYS A 24 -0.54 -11.25 3.56
CA CYS A 24 0.75 -11.92 3.65
C CYS A 24 1.57 -11.48 4.87
N ASP A 25 2.41 -12.42 5.33
CA ASP A 25 3.56 -12.06 6.13
C ASP A 25 4.39 -11.01 5.35
N PRO A 26 4.83 -9.94 6.02
CA PRO A 26 5.64 -8.92 5.37
C PRO A 26 6.89 -9.52 4.79
N SER A 27 7.21 -9.11 3.55
CA SER A 27 8.49 -9.44 2.94
C SER A 27 9.65 -9.04 3.86
N SER A 28 10.76 -9.76 3.73
CA SER A 28 11.97 -9.58 4.54
C SER A 28 12.78 -8.34 4.14
N GLY A 29 12.11 -7.25 3.79
CA GLY A 29 12.73 -5.98 3.45
C GLY A 29 13.52 -5.38 4.62
N THR A 30 14.27 -4.31 4.37
CA THR A 30 15.19 -3.73 5.37
C THR A 30 14.48 -2.85 6.42
N TYR A 31 13.22 -2.48 6.18
CA TYR A 31 12.43 -1.62 7.06
C TYR A 31 11.96 -2.38 8.32
N PRO A 32 12.10 -1.84 9.54
CA PRO A 32 11.73 -2.54 10.74
C PRO A 32 10.22 -2.47 10.94
N ASN A 33 9.57 -3.62 10.96
CA ASN A 33 8.10 -3.73 11.10
C ASN A 33 7.34 -2.96 10.01
N PRO A 34 7.42 -3.41 8.74
CA PRO A 34 6.82 -2.72 7.60
C PRO A 34 5.30 -2.58 7.70
N GLY A 35 4.61 -3.45 8.43
CA GLY A 35 3.16 -3.35 8.68
C GLY A 35 2.74 -2.01 9.29
N ARG A 36 3.61 -1.33 10.06
CA ARG A 36 3.32 0.01 10.61
C ARG A 36 3.13 1.10 9.55
N VAL A 37 3.64 0.90 8.34
CA VAL A 37 3.48 1.80 7.19
C VAL A 37 2.56 1.17 6.16
N LEU A 38 2.78 -0.10 5.81
CA LEU A 38 2.06 -0.77 4.74
C LEU A 38 0.60 -1.01 5.07
N ASP A 39 0.26 -1.45 6.29
CA ASP A 39 -1.14 -1.77 6.63
C ASP A 39 -2.04 -0.52 6.55
N PRO A 40 -1.70 0.64 7.16
CA PRO A 40 -2.51 1.85 7.01
C PRO A 40 -2.48 2.42 5.58
N LEU A 41 -1.38 2.25 4.83
CA LEU A 41 -1.33 2.64 3.42
C LEU A 41 -2.31 1.80 2.58
N VAL A 42 -2.31 0.49 2.76
CA VAL A 42 -3.20 -0.47 2.10
C VAL A 42 -4.66 -0.17 2.41
N GLU A 43 -4.99 0.05 3.68
CA GLU A 43 -6.35 0.43 4.08
C GLU A 43 -6.82 1.71 3.36
N LYS A 44 -5.97 2.74 3.33
CA LYS A 44 -6.30 3.98 2.62
C LYS A 44 -6.42 3.78 1.10
N ILE A 45 -5.62 2.91 0.49
CA ILE A 45 -5.75 2.58 -0.94
C ILE A 45 -7.08 1.88 -1.23
N LEU A 46 -7.43 0.85 -0.45
CA LEU A 46 -8.67 0.08 -0.59
C LEU A 46 -9.93 0.97 -0.50
N LEU A 47 -9.88 2.02 0.31
CA LEU A 47 -10.97 2.98 0.47
C LEU A 47 -11.08 4.00 -0.69
N ASN A 48 -9.99 4.30 -1.39
CA ASN A 48 -9.93 5.40 -2.36
C ASN A 48 -9.85 4.95 -3.83
N VAL A 49 -9.37 3.74 -4.11
CA VAL A 49 -9.28 3.19 -5.47
C VAL A 49 -10.57 2.45 -5.81
N LYS A 50 -11.20 2.80 -6.94
CA LYS A 50 -12.43 2.11 -7.38
C LYS A 50 -12.09 0.75 -8.00
N GLY A 51 -13.10 -0.10 -8.17
CA GLY A 51 -12.92 -1.46 -8.71
C GLY A 51 -12.78 -2.53 -7.64
N ASN A 52 -12.80 -2.16 -6.35
CA ASN A 52 -12.62 -3.05 -5.21
C ASN A 52 -11.33 -3.87 -5.35
N PRO A 53 -10.16 -3.22 -5.49
CA PRO A 53 -8.92 -3.93 -5.71
C PRO A 53 -8.62 -4.85 -4.53
N GLU A 54 -8.07 -6.03 -4.82
CA GLU A 54 -7.61 -6.98 -3.81
C GLU A 54 -6.11 -6.83 -3.57
N TYR A 55 -5.66 -6.92 -2.32
CA TYR A 55 -4.24 -6.97 -2.01
C TYR A 55 -3.66 -8.32 -2.44
N ASP A 56 -2.61 -8.31 -3.26
CA ASP A 56 -1.98 -9.50 -3.83
C ASP A 56 -0.53 -9.65 -3.37
N CYS A 57 -0.23 -10.78 -2.74
CA CYS A 57 1.08 -11.07 -2.16
C CYS A 57 2.19 -11.28 -3.19
N GLU A 58 1.86 -11.68 -4.42
CA GLU A 58 2.85 -11.76 -5.50
C GLU A 58 3.24 -10.38 -5.98
N TYR A 59 2.30 -9.42 -5.98
CA TYR A 59 2.58 -8.02 -6.27
C TYR A 59 3.46 -7.41 -5.16
N GLU A 60 3.22 -7.73 -3.89
CA GLU A 60 4.11 -7.30 -2.77
C GLU A 60 5.54 -7.82 -2.94
N LYS A 61 5.70 -9.10 -3.28
CA LYS A 61 7.01 -9.74 -3.46
C LYS A 61 7.75 -9.24 -4.70
N ALA A 62 7.04 -8.98 -5.79
CA ALA A 62 7.63 -8.36 -6.98
C ALA A 62 8.21 -6.98 -6.66
N ILE A 63 7.47 -6.16 -5.89
CA ILE A 63 7.97 -4.87 -5.43
C ILE A 63 9.13 -5.01 -4.43
N ASP A 64 9.10 -6.00 -3.54
CA ASP A 64 10.24 -6.28 -2.64
C ASP A 64 11.52 -6.53 -3.43
N LEU A 65 11.45 -7.40 -4.44
CA LEU A 65 12.56 -7.72 -5.32
C LEU A 65 13.09 -6.46 -6.03
N LYS A 66 12.19 -5.66 -6.61
CA LYS A 66 12.53 -4.36 -7.23
C LYS A 66 13.26 -3.43 -6.26
N LEU A 67 12.71 -3.23 -5.05
CA LEU A 67 13.27 -2.27 -4.10
C LEU A 67 14.62 -2.70 -3.52
N THR A 68 14.81 -4.01 -3.31
CA THR A 68 15.97 -4.54 -2.57
C THR A 68 17.13 -4.95 -3.46
N LEU A 69 16.86 -5.44 -4.68
CA LEU A 69 17.88 -6.05 -5.53
C LEU A 69 17.88 -5.51 -6.97
N ASP A 70 16.83 -4.81 -7.39
CA ASP A 70 16.52 -4.61 -8.81
C ASP A 70 15.90 -3.23 -9.10
N ASP A 71 16.70 -2.16 -8.88
CA ASP A 71 16.22 -0.78 -9.02
C ASP A 71 15.64 -0.46 -10.42
N ASP A 72 16.05 -1.17 -11.48
CA ASP A 72 15.53 -1.00 -12.86
C ASP A 72 14.37 -1.96 -13.23
N GLY A 73 14.01 -2.87 -12.31
CA GLY A 73 12.91 -3.80 -12.45
C GLY A 73 13.16 -4.95 -13.44
N GLU A 74 14.39 -5.16 -13.93
CA GLU A 74 14.66 -6.24 -14.90
C GLU A 74 14.44 -7.62 -14.29
N MET A 75 15.02 -7.89 -13.12
CA MET A 75 14.85 -9.18 -12.42
C MET A 75 13.40 -9.39 -11.96
N MET A 76 12.72 -8.34 -11.50
CA MET A 76 11.32 -8.36 -11.14
C MET A 76 10.45 -8.79 -12.33
N ARG A 77 10.70 -8.23 -13.52
CA ARG A 77 9.98 -8.60 -14.75
C ARG A 77 10.29 -10.02 -15.22
N GLU A 78 11.48 -10.54 -14.95
CA GLU A 78 11.87 -11.92 -15.27
C GLU A 78 11.24 -12.94 -14.31
N ASP A 79 11.30 -12.68 -13.01
CA ASP A 79 10.84 -13.60 -11.95
C ASP A 79 9.32 -13.53 -11.74
N TYR A 80 8.70 -12.37 -12.01
CA TYR A 80 7.26 -12.12 -11.87
C TYR A 80 6.63 -11.60 -13.18
N PRO A 81 6.72 -12.33 -14.30
CA PRO A 81 6.29 -11.86 -15.62
C PRO A 81 4.77 -11.61 -15.73
N HIS A 82 3.98 -12.13 -14.80
CA HIS A 82 2.53 -11.94 -14.71
C HIS A 82 2.12 -10.75 -13.81
N VAL A 83 3.07 -10.20 -13.06
CA VAL A 83 2.84 -8.98 -12.27
C VAL A 83 3.06 -7.79 -13.19
N THR A 84 1.96 -7.23 -13.66
CA THR A 84 1.97 -6.09 -14.59
C THR A 84 1.00 -5.04 -14.09
N GLY A 85 1.34 -3.77 -14.28
CA GLY A 85 0.45 -2.71 -13.82
C GLY A 85 1.10 -1.35 -13.85
N LYS A 86 0.36 -0.38 -13.35
CA LYS A 86 0.89 0.94 -13.06
C LYS A 86 1.70 0.88 -11.77
N GLU A 87 2.96 1.26 -11.85
CA GLU A 87 3.81 1.43 -10.68
C GLU A 87 3.73 2.88 -10.17
N LEU A 88 3.67 3.03 -8.85
CA LEU A 88 3.80 4.31 -8.17
C LEU A 88 4.93 4.18 -7.16
N ASP A 89 5.98 4.97 -7.36
CA ASP A 89 7.16 5.00 -6.49
C ASP A 89 7.14 6.29 -5.64
N PHE A 90 7.63 6.19 -4.41
CA PHE A 90 7.86 7.30 -3.51
C PHE A 90 9.24 7.14 -2.85
N LYS A 91 10.02 8.21 -2.83
CA LYS A 91 11.34 8.24 -2.19
C LYS A 91 11.50 9.52 -1.40
N VAL A 92 11.91 9.41 -0.13
CA VAL A 92 12.18 10.57 0.72
C VAL A 92 13.37 10.30 1.63
N THR A 93 14.24 11.30 1.79
CA THR A 93 15.36 11.27 2.73
C THR A 93 15.04 12.16 3.93
N LYS A 94 15.16 11.61 5.14
CA LYS A 94 14.94 12.30 6.42
C LYS A 94 16.23 12.34 7.23
N ASN A 95 16.35 13.32 8.11
CA ASN A 95 17.48 13.39 9.04
C ASN A 95 17.28 12.41 10.20
N GLY A 96 18.35 11.73 10.59
CA GLY A 96 18.38 10.72 11.64
C GLY A 96 18.04 9.31 11.17
N ASP A 97 18.03 8.40 12.13
CA ASP A 97 17.61 7.00 11.97
C ASP A 97 16.09 6.85 11.74
N THR A 98 15.69 5.62 11.43
CA THR A 98 14.29 5.27 11.15
C THR A 98 13.34 5.58 12.30
N GLU A 99 13.77 5.40 13.56
CA GLU A 99 12.91 5.60 14.73
C GLU A 99 12.48 7.06 14.92
N LYS A 100 13.22 8.01 14.36
CA LYS A 100 12.88 9.43 14.37
C LYS A 100 11.77 9.81 13.39
N THR A 101 11.42 8.93 12.45
CA THR A 101 10.35 9.18 11.48
C THR A 101 9.10 8.41 11.90
N LEU A 102 8.00 9.13 12.13
CA LEU A 102 6.72 8.50 12.45
C LEU A 102 6.18 7.78 11.20
N PRO A 103 5.75 6.50 11.31
CA PRO A 103 5.16 5.77 10.19
C PRO A 103 4.00 6.49 9.51
N GLU A 104 3.13 7.18 10.28
CA GLU A 104 2.00 7.94 9.73
C GLU A 104 2.46 9.06 8.79
N THR A 105 3.59 9.70 9.09
CA THR A 105 4.15 10.78 8.27
C THR A 105 4.56 10.24 6.91
N LEU A 106 5.13 9.02 6.86
CA LEU A 106 5.44 8.37 5.58
C LEU A 106 4.19 8.04 4.79
N VAL A 107 3.15 7.51 5.45
CA VAL A 107 1.87 7.18 4.79
C VAL A 107 1.23 8.43 4.18
N ASP A 108 1.18 9.53 4.93
CA ASP A 108 0.57 10.77 4.46
C ASP A 108 1.38 11.42 3.32
N GLU A 109 2.71 11.41 3.41
CA GLU A 109 3.57 11.92 2.34
C GLU A 109 3.46 11.09 1.05
N VAL A 110 3.38 9.76 1.16
CA VAL A 110 3.13 8.86 0.02
C VAL A 110 1.81 9.20 -0.66
N LEU A 111 0.71 9.28 0.11
CA LEU A 111 -0.61 9.55 -0.46
C LEU A 111 -0.72 10.97 -1.03
N GLN A 112 -0.05 11.94 -0.43
CA GLN A 112 0.05 13.28 -0.99
C GLN A 112 0.84 13.28 -2.30
N ASN A 113 1.95 12.55 -2.38
CA ASN A 113 2.75 12.44 -3.60
C ASN A 113 1.97 11.76 -4.73
N TRP A 114 1.23 10.70 -4.41
CA TRP A 114 0.42 9.94 -5.35
C TRP A 114 -0.96 10.55 -5.59
N SER A 115 -1.24 11.73 -5.03
CA SER A 115 -2.48 12.45 -5.27
C SER A 115 -2.65 12.73 -6.77
N GLY A 116 -3.75 12.23 -7.34
CA GLY A 116 -4.02 12.30 -8.78
C GLY A 116 -3.26 11.28 -9.65
N GLN A 117 -2.40 10.46 -9.05
CA GLN A 117 -1.69 9.37 -9.74
C GLN A 117 -2.27 7.99 -9.43
N LEU A 118 -2.99 7.83 -8.32
CA LEU A 118 -3.71 6.59 -8.04
C LEU A 118 -4.60 6.19 -9.23
N PRO A 119 -4.62 4.91 -9.61
CA PRO A 119 -5.45 4.45 -10.71
C PRO A 119 -6.93 4.68 -10.40
N ASN A 120 -7.71 5.03 -11.43
CA ASN A 120 -9.15 5.20 -11.28
C ASN A 120 -9.87 3.88 -10.98
N VAL A 121 -9.37 2.78 -11.54
CA VAL A 121 -9.84 1.40 -11.34
C VAL A 121 -8.62 0.49 -11.28
N ALA A 122 -8.58 -0.43 -10.32
CA ALA A 122 -7.60 -1.50 -10.25
C ALA A 122 -8.28 -2.79 -9.79
N ASN A 123 -7.74 -3.94 -10.20
CA ASN A 123 -8.21 -5.26 -9.77
C ASN A 123 -7.37 -5.82 -8.62
N LYS A 124 -6.05 -5.67 -8.72
CA LYS A 124 -5.07 -6.16 -7.75
C LYS A 124 -4.00 -5.11 -7.51
N PHE A 125 -3.41 -5.15 -6.33
CA PHE A 125 -2.22 -4.35 -6.05
C PHE A 125 -1.37 -4.97 -4.94
N GLY A 126 -0.11 -4.59 -4.91
CA GLY A 126 0.81 -4.93 -3.83
C GLY A 126 1.78 -3.78 -3.63
N CYS A 127 2.21 -3.61 -2.38
CA CYS A 127 3.02 -2.47 -1.95
C CYS A 127 4.14 -2.93 -1.04
N ASN A 128 5.31 -2.33 -1.16
CA ASN A 128 6.41 -2.59 -0.25
C ASN A 128 7.18 -1.33 0.16
N ILE A 129 7.98 -1.47 1.21
CA ILE A 129 8.81 -0.43 1.78
C ILE A 129 10.23 -0.95 2.03
N ASP A 130 11.19 -0.16 1.61
CA ASP A 130 12.61 -0.35 1.88
C ASP A 130 13.21 0.91 2.52
N ARG A 131 14.33 0.75 3.22
CA ARG A 131 15.11 1.87 3.76
C ARG A 131 16.60 1.69 3.51
N ASP A 132 17.25 2.81 3.29
CA ASP A 132 18.70 2.92 3.32
C ASP A 132 19.08 3.91 4.42
N GLU A 133 19.69 3.41 5.50
CA GLU A 133 20.01 4.17 6.70
C GLU A 133 21.53 4.38 6.81
N ASP A 134 21.92 5.65 6.88
CA ASP A 134 23.29 6.08 7.15
C ASP A 134 23.38 6.81 8.51
N PRO A 135 24.58 7.13 9.04
CA PRO A 135 24.73 7.73 10.36
C PRO A 135 24.02 9.09 10.58
N LYS A 136 23.58 9.76 9.52
CA LYS A 136 22.98 11.11 9.55
C LYS A 136 21.59 11.14 8.95
N THR A 137 21.26 10.26 8.02
CA THR A 137 20.01 10.28 7.28
C THR A 137 19.45 8.89 7.04
N THR A 138 18.14 8.81 6.90
CA THR A 138 17.43 7.61 6.43
C THR A 138 16.68 7.95 5.16
N THR A 139 16.91 7.18 4.10
CA THR A 139 16.15 7.24 2.86
C THR A 139 15.11 6.14 2.85
N PHE A 140 13.84 6.50 2.76
CA PHE A 140 12.73 5.56 2.63
C PHE A 140 12.32 5.46 1.16
N LYS A 141 12.12 4.24 0.68
CA LYS A 141 11.53 3.94 -0.63
C LYS A 141 10.22 3.18 -0.39
N ILE A 142 9.10 3.67 -0.90
CA ILE A 142 7.81 2.99 -0.85
C ILE A 142 7.31 2.88 -2.28
N SER A 143 6.90 1.68 -2.70
CA SER A 143 6.40 1.46 -4.04
C SER A 143 5.16 0.57 -4.02
N CYS A 144 4.26 0.79 -4.97
CA CYS A 144 3.11 -0.07 -5.21
C CYS A 144 2.94 -0.32 -6.70
N ILE A 145 2.50 -1.53 -7.07
CA ILE A 145 2.05 -1.86 -8.42
C ILE A 145 0.56 -2.20 -8.42
N PHE A 146 -0.17 -1.66 -9.39
CA PHE A 146 -1.62 -1.77 -9.53
C PHE A 146 -1.98 -2.33 -10.92
N SER A 147 -2.69 -3.45 -10.97
CA SER A 147 -3.19 -4.04 -12.24
C SER A 147 -4.52 -3.43 -12.68
#